data_AF-A0A539DWR4-F1
#
_entry.id   AF-A0A539DWR4-F1
#
_cell.length_a   1.000
_cell.length_b   1.000
_cell.length_c   1.000
_cell.angle_alpha   90.00
_cell.angle_beta   90.00
_cell.angle_gamma   90.00
#
_symmetry.space_group_name_H-M   'P 1'
#
loop_
_entity.id
_entity.type
_entity.pdbx_description
1 polymer ?
#
loop_
_entity_poly.entity_id
_entity_poly.type
_entity_poly.pdbx_seq_one_letter_code
_entity_poly.pdbx_strand_id
1 'polypeptide(L)'
;MTKAVLVVLGVLLLGACRVDVAVDVSMNENGSGVVTVAVSADAEVVQRAPGLADDLRFDDLTAAGWLVDGPTAASDGGLARRNKPPLSSPP
;
A
#
# COMPACT_ATOMS: atom_id res chain seq x y z
N MET A 1 13.70 -13.05 -36.73
CA MET A 1 12.58 -13.17 -35.77
C MET A 1 13.05 -13.39 -34.34
N THR A 2 13.77 -14.46 -34.01
CA THR A 2 14.12 -14.90 -32.63
C THR A 2 14.60 -13.79 -31.68
N LYS A 3 15.51 -12.91 -32.13
CA LYS A 3 16.00 -11.78 -31.31
C LYS A 3 14.89 -10.81 -30.88
N ALA A 4 13.91 -10.54 -31.74
CA ALA A 4 12.78 -9.67 -31.40
C ALA A 4 11.84 -10.32 -30.38
N VAL A 5 11.59 -11.62 -30.50
CA VAL A 5 10.79 -12.40 -29.53
C VAL A 5 11.45 -12.37 -28.14
N LEU A 6 12.77 -12.55 -28.07
CA LEU A 6 13.53 -12.47 -26.81
C LEU A 6 13.48 -11.07 -26.18
N VAL A 7 13.55 -10.00 -26.99
CA VAL A 7 13.42 -8.62 -26.48
C VAL A 7 12.01 -8.35 -25.95
N VAL A 8 10.96 -8.74 -26.69
CA VAL A 8 9.56 -8.57 -26.25
C VAL A 8 9.28 -9.36 -24.96
N LEU A 9 9.73 -10.62 -24.89
CA LEU A 9 9.59 -11.45 -23.69
C LEU A 9 10.34 -10.86 -22.49
N GLY A 10 11.54 -10.32 -22.71
CA GLY A 10 12.29 -9.59 -21.68
C GLY A 10 11.55 -8.36 -21.15
N VAL A 11 11.03 -7.51 -22.04
CA VAL A 11 10.24 -6.32 -21.64
C VAL A 11 8.99 -6.70 -20.86
N LEU A 12 8.28 -7.76 -21.25
CA LEU A 12 7.13 -8.27 -20.50
C LEU A 12 7.51 -8.78 -19.10
N LEU A 13 8.62 -9.53 -18.98
CA LEU A 13 9.10 -10.04 -17.70
C LEU A 13 9.60 -8.93 -16.75
N LEU A 14 10.15 -7.84 -17.27
CA LEU A 14 10.52 -6.66 -16.46
C LEU A 14 9.29 -5.82 -16.03
N GLY A 15 8.16 -5.91 -16.76
CA GLY A 15 6.91 -5.23 -16.41
C GLY A 15 6.05 -5.95 -15.36
N ALA A 16 6.26 -7.25 -15.13
CA ALA A 16 5.44 -8.12 -14.28
C ALA A 16 5.83 -8.10 -12.79
N CYS A 17 6.14 -6.92 -12.27
CA CYS A 17 6.34 -6.66 -10.84
C CYS A 17 5.52 -5.42 -10.45
N ARG A 18 4.20 -5.46 -10.65
CA ARG A 18 3.34 -4.31 -10.37
C ARG A 18 2.96 -4.24 -8.90
N VAL A 19 2.99 -3.02 -8.38
CA VAL A 19 2.38 -2.63 -7.11
C VAL A 19 1.66 -1.31 -7.37
N ASP A 20 0.34 -1.30 -7.21
CA ASP A 20 -0.49 -0.10 -7.32
C ASP A 20 -0.82 0.41 -5.91
N VAL A 21 -0.50 1.68 -5.67
CA VAL A 21 -0.82 2.37 -4.41
C VAL A 21 -1.85 3.46 -4.68
N ALA A 22 -3.00 3.35 -4.02
CA ALA A 22 -4.04 4.39 -4.04
C ALA A 22 -4.21 4.97 -2.63
N VAL A 23 -4.19 6.30 -2.53
CA VAL A 23 -4.38 7.04 -1.28
C VAL A 23 -5.65 7.88 -1.38
N ASP A 24 -6.63 7.55 -0.55
CA ASP A 24 -7.85 8.32 -0.35
C ASP A 24 -7.73 9.16 0.94
N VAL A 25 -8.26 10.38 0.92
CA VAL A 25 -8.13 11.35 2.03
C VAL A 25 -9.48 12.02 2.26
N SER A 26 -10.15 11.63 3.34
CA SER A 26 -11.39 12.24 3.80
C SER A 26 -11.13 13.12 5.03
N MET A 27 -11.55 14.39 4.98
CA MET A 27 -11.30 15.38 6.03
C MET A 27 -12.59 16.06 6.48
N ASN A 28 -12.70 16.25 7.80
CA ASN A 28 -13.73 17.06 8.43
C ASN A 28 -13.28 18.53 8.53
N GLU A 29 -14.22 19.46 8.70
CA GLU A 29 -13.95 20.90 8.83
C GLU A 29 -13.02 21.25 10.01
N ASN A 30 -12.99 20.43 11.07
CA ASN A 30 -12.10 20.58 12.23
C ASN A 30 -10.66 20.04 12.00
N GLY A 31 -10.34 19.59 10.79
CA GLY A 31 -9.03 19.05 10.42
C GLY A 31 -8.74 17.63 10.93
N SER A 32 -9.72 16.92 11.50
CA SER A 32 -9.63 15.46 11.68
C SER A 32 -9.97 14.75 10.37
N GLY A 33 -9.63 13.46 10.25
CA GLY A 33 -9.91 12.74 9.01
C GLY A 33 -9.52 11.26 9.02
N VAL A 34 -9.73 10.64 7.88
CA VAL A 34 -9.37 9.25 7.58
C VAL A 34 -8.52 9.26 6.31
N VAL A 35 -7.42 8.52 6.33
CA VAL A 35 -6.61 8.26 5.14
C VAL A 35 -6.62 6.77 4.87
N THR A 36 -7.17 6.36 3.74
CA THR A 36 -7.20 4.96 3.32
C THR A 36 -6.05 4.74 2.34
N VAL A 37 -5.26 3.69 2.55
CA VAL A 37 -4.13 3.32 1.68
C VAL A 37 -4.36 1.90 1.18
N ALA A 38 -4.73 1.79 -0.09
CA ALA A 38 -4.79 0.51 -0.79
C ALA A 38 -3.44 0.24 -1.44
N VAL A 39 -2.93 -0.98 -1.30
CA VAL A 39 -1.65 -1.46 -1.83
C VAL A 39 -1.88 -2.83 -2.47
N SER A 40 -2.34 -2.81 -3.72
CA SER A 40 -2.46 -4.02 -4.54
C SER A 40 -1.08 -4.39 -5.09
N ALA A 41 -0.75 -5.68 -5.08
CA ALA A 41 0.53 -6.20 -5.57
C ALA A 41 0.31 -7.51 -6.30
N ASP A 42 0.95 -7.68 -7.46
CA ASP A 42 0.81 -8.90 -8.28
C ASP A 42 1.16 -10.16 -7.46
N ALA A 43 0.51 -11.29 -7.77
CA ALA A 43 0.74 -12.55 -7.06
C ALA A 43 2.22 -13.00 -7.12
N GLU A 44 2.93 -12.66 -8.20
CA GLU A 44 4.36 -12.90 -8.38
C GLU A 44 5.24 -12.00 -7.51
N VAL A 45 4.75 -10.84 -7.06
CA VAL A 45 5.44 -10.00 -6.06
C VAL A 45 5.28 -10.62 -4.68
N VAL A 46 4.05 -10.97 -4.30
CA VAL A 46 3.75 -11.62 -3.01
C VAL A 46 4.47 -12.97 -2.85
N GLN A 47 4.54 -13.78 -3.91
CA GLN A 47 5.32 -15.03 -3.90
C GLN A 47 6.83 -14.83 -3.73
N ARG A 48 7.39 -13.70 -4.17
CA ARG A 48 8.81 -13.35 -4.01
C ARG A 48 9.12 -12.68 -2.66
N ALA A 49 8.12 -12.09 -2.01
CA ALA A 49 8.21 -11.49 -0.69
C ALA A 49 7.05 -11.98 0.21
N PRO A 50 7.08 -13.25 0.69
CA PRO A 50 5.98 -13.82 1.45
C PRO A 50 5.73 -13.15 2.81
N GLY A 51 6.73 -12.41 3.35
CA GLY A 51 6.60 -11.58 4.55
C GLY A 51 6.18 -10.12 4.28
N LEU A 52 5.85 -9.74 3.04
CA LEU A 52 5.60 -8.35 2.64
C LEU A 52 4.50 -7.66 3.46
N ALA A 53 3.52 -8.41 3.97
CA ALA A 53 2.47 -7.86 4.84
C ALA A 53 2.98 -7.52 6.26
N ASP A 54 3.92 -8.32 6.79
CA ASP A 54 4.55 -8.13 8.10
C ASP A 54 5.66 -7.08 8.06
N ASP A 55 6.30 -6.88 6.89
CA ASP A 55 7.30 -5.83 6.65
C ASP A 55 6.70 -4.40 6.59
N LEU A 56 5.36 -4.25 6.57
CA LEU A 56 4.69 -2.95 6.56
C LEU A 56 4.81 -2.25 7.91
N ARG A 57 5.62 -1.18 7.97
CA ARG A 57 5.91 -0.45 9.20
C ARG A 57 4.94 0.69 9.44
N PHE A 58 4.35 0.70 10.63
CA PHE A 58 3.42 1.72 11.09
C PHE A 58 3.87 2.42 12.39
N ASP A 59 5.10 2.14 12.88
CA ASP A 59 5.60 2.61 14.18
C ASP A 59 5.66 4.13 14.28
N ASP A 60 6.23 4.80 13.26
CA ASP A 60 6.24 6.26 13.12
C ASP A 60 4.83 6.86 13.18
N LEU A 61 3.82 6.07 12.80
CA LEU A 61 2.44 6.51 12.68
C LEU A 61 1.70 6.35 14.02
N THR A 62 1.95 5.25 14.73
CA THR A 62 1.51 5.08 16.12
C THR A 62 2.20 6.11 17.04
N ALA A 63 3.49 6.37 16.84
CA ALA A 63 4.23 7.42 17.56
C ALA A 63 3.73 8.84 17.26
N ALA A 64 3.17 9.08 16.07
CA ALA A 64 2.53 10.34 15.68
C ALA A 64 1.02 10.39 16.01
N GLY A 65 0.51 9.48 16.85
CA GLY A 65 -0.85 9.54 17.40
C GLY A 65 -1.99 9.28 16.40
N TRP A 66 -1.72 8.68 15.24
CA TRP A 66 -2.81 8.06 14.47
C TRP A 66 -3.32 6.81 15.20
N LEU A 67 -4.58 6.43 14.96
CA LEU A 67 -4.97 5.02 15.08
C LEU A 67 -4.78 4.36 13.71
N VAL A 68 -4.27 3.12 13.70
CA VAL A 68 -3.90 2.38 12.50
C VAL A 68 -4.63 1.05 12.47
N ASP A 69 -5.48 0.85 11.47
CA ASP A 69 -6.02 -0.45 11.11
C ASP A 69 -5.02 -1.13 10.17
N GLY A 70 -4.48 -2.28 10.59
CA GLY A 70 -3.44 -3.01 9.87
C GLY A 70 -3.89 -3.56 8.50
N PRO A 71 -2.93 -4.08 7.71
CA PRO A 71 -3.22 -4.60 6.37
C PRO A 71 -4.19 -5.78 6.44
N THR A 72 -5.31 -5.65 5.72
CA THR A 72 -6.25 -6.75 5.48
C THR A 72 -5.95 -7.44 4.16
N ALA A 73 -6.02 -8.77 4.17
CA ALA A 73 -5.78 -9.61 3.00
C ALA A 73 -6.98 -9.55 2.03
N ALA A 74 -6.94 -8.60 1.09
CA ALA A 74 -7.82 -8.56 -0.06
C ALA A 74 -7.40 -9.61 -1.11
N SER A 75 -8.34 -10.07 -1.94
CA SER A 75 -8.11 -11.09 -3.00
C SER A 75 -7.14 -10.65 -4.11
N ASP A 76 -6.85 -9.36 -4.16
CA ASP A 76 -6.03 -8.60 -5.10
C ASP A 76 -4.89 -7.83 -4.39
N GLY A 77 -4.72 -8.04 -3.08
CA GLY A 77 -3.64 -7.46 -2.26
C GLY A 77 -4.04 -6.22 -1.47
N GLY A 78 -3.76 -6.27 -0.15
CA GLY A 78 -3.51 -5.12 0.74
C GLY A 78 -4.51 -3.96 0.78
N LEU A 79 -5.38 -3.93 1.80
CA LEU A 79 -6.08 -2.72 2.23
C LEU A 79 -5.68 -2.32 3.67
N ALA A 80 -5.19 -1.09 3.86
CA ALA A 80 -4.87 -0.51 5.17
C ALA A 80 -5.62 0.83 5.39
N ARG A 81 -5.93 1.16 6.65
CA ARG A 81 -6.71 2.36 7.00
C ARG A 81 -6.06 3.10 8.18
N ARG A 82 -5.80 4.40 8.00
CA ARG A 82 -5.38 5.35 9.05
C ARG A 82 -6.60 6.19 9.47
N ASN A 83 -6.76 6.49 10.76
CA ASN A 83 -7.51 7.68 11.18
C ASN A 83 -6.60 8.69 11.87
N LYS A 84 -6.94 9.98 11.76
CA LYS A 84 -6.18 11.10 12.32
C LYS A 84 -7.03 11.83 13.37
N PRO A 85 -6.53 12.06 14.59
CA PRO A 85 -7.16 13.02 15.49
C PRO A 85 -7.16 14.44 14.87
N PRO A 86 -8.06 15.33 15.33
CA PRO A 86 -8.10 16.73 14.90
C PRO A 86 -6.75 17.44 15.04
N LEU A 87 -6.45 18.38 14.14
CA LEU A 87 -5.28 19.27 14.26
C LEU A 87 -5.33 20.19 15.49
N SER A 88 -6.49 20.33 16.13
CA SER A 88 -6.71 21.07 17.37
C SER A 88 -6.62 20.22 18.64
N SER A 89 -6.43 18.90 18.51
CA SER A 89 -6.19 18.02 19.66
C SER A 89 -4.71 18.10 20.08
N PRO A 90 -4.40 18.20 21.39
CA PRO A 90 -3.04 18.06 21.88
C PRO A 90 -2.53 16.61 21.69
N PRO A 91 -1.21 16.41 21.63
CA PRO A 91 -0.58 15.08 21.64
C PRO A 91 -0.68 14.41 23.02
#